data_AF-A0A4U9D7S9-F1
#
_entry.id   AF-A0A4U9D7S9-F1
#
_cell.length_a   1.000
_cell.length_b   1.000
_cell.length_c   1.000
_cell.angle_alpha   90.00
_cell.angle_beta   90.00
_cell.angle_gamma   90.00
#
_symmetry.space_group_name_H-M   'P 1'
#
loop_
_entity.id
_entity.type
_entity.pdbx_description
1 polymer ?
#
loop_
_entity_poly.entity_id
_entity_poly.type
_entity_poly.pdbx_seq_one_letter_code
_entity_poly.pdbx_strand_id
1 'polypeptide(L)' 'MQFADGSELQVDFIVFSTGIRPRDKLATQCGLAVAQRGGIVVNDTCPTSDPDIYAIGECASWNTASMVWSRRATKWPR' A
#
# COMPACT_ATOMS: atom_id res chain seq x y z
N MET A 1 -12.24 21.85 -14.20
CA MET A 1 -11.05 20.99 -14.36
C MET A 1 -10.36 21.40 -15.65
N GLN A 2 -9.07 21.76 -15.63
CA GLN A 2 -8.30 22.05 -16.84
C GLN A 2 -7.30 20.93 -17.10
N PHE A 3 -7.27 20.41 -18.31
CA PHE A 3 -6.37 19.33 -18.71
C PHE A 3 -5.04 19.89 -19.23
N ALA A 4 -4.02 19.03 -19.32
CA ALA A 4 -2.68 19.41 -19.75
C ALA A 4 -2.62 19.93 -21.20
N ASP A 5 -3.61 19.61 -22.02
CA ASP A 5 -3.77 20.11 -23.39
C ASP A 5 -4.49 21.47 -23.45
N GLY A 6 -4.84 22.06 -22.31
CA GLY A 6 -5.52 23.34 -22.19
C GLY A 6 -7.04 23.26 -22.29
N SER A 7 -7.63 22.10 -22.59
CA SER A 7 -9.08 21.92 -22.61
C SER A 7 -9.68 21.95 -21.19
N GLU A 8 -10.95 22.33 -21.10
CA GLU A 8 -11.66 22.47 -19.83
C GLU A 8 -12.92 21.61 -19.75
N LEU A 9 -13.18 21.08 -18.56
CA LEU A 9 -14.40 20.34 -18.24
C LEU A 9 -15.03 20.91 -16.96
N GLN A 10 -16.31 21.28 -17.07
CA GLN A 10 -17.16 21.69 -15.95
C GLN A 10 -17.73 20.44 -15.26
N VAL A 11 -17.51 20.34 -13.95
CA VAL A 11 -17.97 19.22 -13.12
C VAL A 11 -18.27 19.72 -11.72
N ASP A 12 -19.32 19.18 -11.11
CA ASP A 12 -19.69 19.47 -9.72
C ASP A 12 -18.88 18.62 -8.73
N PHE A 13 -18.38 17.46 -9.17
CA PHE A 13 -17.66 16.51 -8.31
C PHE A 13 -16.62 15.72 -9.08
N ILE A 14 -15.51 15.38 -8.42
CA ILE A 14 -14.41 14.59 -8.98
C ILE A 14 -14.07 13.45 -8.03
N VAL A 15 -13.92 12.24 -8.57
CA VAL A 15 -13.41 11.07 -7.85
C VAL A 15 -12.06 10.67 -8.44
N PHE A 16 -11.04 10.57 -7.59
CA PHE A 16 -9.72 10.07 -7.97
C PHE A 16 -9.49 8.66 -7.43
N SER A 17 -9.07 7.75 -8.30
CA SER A 17 -8.69 6.37 -7.95
C SER A 17 -7.34 6.00 -8.60
N THR A 18 -6.32 6.83 -8.42
CA THR A 18 -5.00 6.70 -9.06
C THR A 18 -4.03 5.80 -8.28
N GLY A 19 -4.57 4.89 -7.45
CA GLY A 19 -3.81 4.00 -6.58
C GLY A 19 -3.58 4.58 -5.17
N ILE A 20 -3.05 3.74 -4.29
CA ILE A 20 -2.74 4.11 -2.91
C ILE A 20 -1.25 3.97 -2.62
N ARG A 21 -0.79 4.58 -1.52
CA ARG A 21 0.57 4.39 -1.00
C ARG A 21 0.51 3.64 0.33
N PRO A 22 1.45 2.71 0.60
CA PRO A 22 1.55 2.07 1.91
C PRO A 22 1.66 3.10 3.03
N ARG A 23 0.92 2.89 4.13
CA ARG A 23 0.99 3.76 5.32
C ARG A 23 2.04 3.22 6.30
N ASP A 24 3.30 3.43 5.99
CA ASP A 24 4.48 2.86 6.68
C ASP A 24 5.20 3.83 7.62
N LYS A 25 4.67 5.05 7.80
CA LYS A 25 5.28 6.07 8.66
C LYS A 25 5.49 5.59 10.09
N LEU A 26 4.51 4.91 10.69
CA LEU A 26 4.62 4.38 12.05
C LEU A 26 5.72 3.32 12.14
N ALA A 27 5.76 2.40 11.17
CA ALA A 27 6.78 1.36 11.11
C ALA A 27 8.19 1.96 11.02
N THR A 28 8.36 2.99 10.19
CA THR A 28 9.62 3.74 10.07
C THR A 28 10.01 4.38 11.41
N GLN A 29 9.06 5.02 12.09
CA GLN A 29 9.30 5.66 13.39
C GLN A 29 9.65 4.65 14.50
N CYS A 30 9.12 3.42 14.41
CA CYS A 30 9.43 2.33 15.33
C CYS A 30 10.70 1.55 14.95
N GLY A 31 11.41 1.94 13.88
CA GLY A 31 12.63 1.25 13.43
C GLY A 31 12.41 -0.09 12.73
N LEU A 32 11.18 -0.37 12.26
CA LEU A 32 10.89 -1.56 11.46
C LEU A 32 11.47 -1.43 10.05
N ALA A 33 11.83 -2.56 9.47
CA ALA A 33 12.27 -2.61 8.08
C ALA A 33 11.12 -2.18 7.12
N VAL A 34 11.41 -1.23 6.25
CA VAL A 34 10.49 -0.70 5.22
C VAL A 34 11.15 -0.82 3.84
N ALA A 35 10.38 -1.23 2.83
CA ALA A 35 10.89 -1.40 1.48
C ALA A 35 11.16 -0.05 0.79
N GLN A 36 12.06 -0.03 -0.20
CA GLN A 36 12.45 1.20 -0.91
C GLN A 36 11.27 1.95 -1.56
N ARG A 37 10.23 1.22 -2.01
CA ARG A 37 9.01 1.80 -2.60
C ARG A 37 7.87 1.96 -1.59
N GLY A 38 8.16 1.81 -0.30
CA GLY A 38 7.21 1.83 0.79
C GLY A 38 6.65 0.45 1.15
N GLY A 39 6.07 0.38 2.33
CA GLY A 39 5.48 -0.82 2.92
C GLY A 39 6.43 -1.57 3.85
N ILE A 40 5.86 -2.12 4.90
CA ILE A 40 6.56 -2.82 5.98
C ILE A 40 7.05 -4.16 5.43
N VAL A 41 8.35 -4.41 5.50
CA VAL A 41 8.93 -5.66 4.99
C VAL A 41 8.43 -6.82 5.83
N VAL A 42 7.88 -7.84 5.17
CA VAL A 42 7.43 -9.07 5.82
C VAL A 42 7.93 -10.32 5.11
N ASN A 43 8.02 -11.42 5.86
CA ASN A 43 8.35 -12.74 5.32
C ASN A 43 7.07 -13.52 4.89
N ASP A 44 7.20 -14.83 4.71
CA ASP A 44 6.11 -15.69 4.20
C ASP A 44 4.92 -15.86 5.15
N THR A 45 5.12 -15.63 6.44
CA THR A 45 4.06 -15.75 7.45
C THR A 45 3.55 -14.39 7.94
N CYS A 46 4.02 -13.28 7.35
CA CYS A 46 3.69 -11.89 7.70
C CYS A 46 4.37 -11.21 8.93
N PRO A 47 5.27 -11.84 9.72
CA PRO A 47 6.14 -11.13 10.65
C PRO A 47 6.95 -10.03 9.98
N THR A 48 7.15 -8.95 10.73
CA THR A 48 8.06 -7.85 10.37
C THR A 48 9.47 -8.14 10.87
N SER A 49 10.35 -7.12 10.91
CA SER A 49 11.67 -7.24 11.55
C SER A 49 11.61 -7.38 13.07
N ASP A 50 10.48 -7.02 13.70
CA ASP A 50 10.20 -7.28 15.11
C ASP A 50 9.32 -8.54 15.21
N PRO A 51 9.69 -9.56 16.00
CA PRO A 51 8.97 -10.83 16.09
C PRO A 51 7.56 -10.72 16.69
N ASP A 52 7.28 -9.65 17.44
CA ASP A 52 5.97 -9.41 18.07
C ASP A 52 5.07 -8.52 17.20
N ILE A 53 5.57 -8.01 16.06
CA ILE A 53 4.85 -7.12 15.15
C ILE A 53 4.66 -7.78 13.78
N TYR A 54 3.41 -7.73 13.30
CA TYR A 54 2.99 -8.28 12.02
C TYR A 54 2.40 -7.18 11.13
N ALA A 55 2.51 -7.34 9.81
CA ALA A 55 1.88 -6.46 8.84
C ALA A 55 1.18 -7.26 7.74
N ILE A 56 -0.04 -6.86 7.39
CA ILE A 56 -0.87 -7.53 6.38
C ILE A 56 -1.57 -6.50 5.48
N GLY A 57 -1.99 -6.95 4.30
CA GLY A 57 -2.66 -6.08 3.33
C GLY A 57 -1.71 -5.06 2.69
N GLU A 58 -2.25 -3.93 2.23
CA GLU A 58 -1.50 -3.02 1.36
C GLU A 58 -0.36 -2.26 2.04
N CYS A 59 -0.31 -2.25 3.38
CA CYS A 59 0.82 -1.71 4.11
C CYS A 59 2.02 -2.67 4.18
N ALA A 60 1.83 -3.96 3.87
CA ALA A 60 2.89 -4.96 3.87
C ALA A 60 3.60 -5.05 2.51
N SER A 61 4.91 -5.25 2.54
CA SER A 61 5.76 -5.48 1.38
C SER A 61 6.39 -6.85 1.50
N TRP A 62 5.95 -7.78 0.65
CA TRP A 62 6.50 -9.12 0.57
C TRP A 62 7.29 -9.27 -0.72
N ASN A 63 8.53 -9.77 -0.63
CA ASN A 63 9.43 -9.90 -1.78
C ASN A 63 9.50 -8.63 -2.65
N THR A 64 9.63 -7.47 -1.99
CA THR A 64 9.66 -6.12 -2.60
C THR A 64 8.39 -5.65 -3.31
N ALA A 65 7.29 -6.42 -3.23
CA ALA A 65 5.99 -6.06 -3.78
C ALA A 65 4.96 -5.79 -2.66
N SER A 66 4.16 -4.74 -2.82
CA SER A 66 3.02 -4.50 -1.92
C SER A 66 2.06 -5.69 -1.95
N MET A 67 1.62 -6.11 -0.77
CA MET A 67 0.76 -7.26 -0.62
C MET A 67 -0.70 -6.87 -0.88
N VAL A 68 -1.04 -6.80 -2.17
CA VAL A 68 -2.42 -6.60 -2.61
C VAL A 68 -3.16 -7.94 -2.58
N TRP A 69 -4.47 -7.89 -2.34
CA TRP A 69 -5.39 -9.01 -2.20
C TRP A 69 -5.16 -10.18 -3.20
N SER A 70 -4.79 -9.89 -4.45
CA SER A 70 -4.53 -10.90 -5.49
C SER A 70 -3.24 -11.72 -5.28
N ARG A 71 -2.32 -11.27 -4.42
CA ARG A 71 -0.98 -11.87 -4.27
C ARG A 71 -0.87 -12.87 -3.13
N ARG A 72 -1.81 -12.90 -2.17
CA ARG A 72 -1.75 -13.85 -1.03
C ARG A 72 -3.02 -14.05 -0.20
N ALA A 73 -4.08 -13.26 -0.37
CA ALA A 73 -5.31 -13.45 0.40
C ALA A 73 -6.23 -14.43 -0.35
N THR A 74 -6.58 -15.55 0.27
CA THR A 74 -7.67 -16.42 -0.20
C THR A 74 -8.93 -15.58 -0.34
N LYS A 75 -9.47 -15.48 -1.56
CA LYS A 75 -10.63 -14.66 -2.01
C LYS A 75 -11.63 -14.36 -0.88
N TRP A 76 -12.04 -13.09 -0.69
CA TRP A 76 -13.08 -12.77 0.29
C TRP A 76 -14.30 -13.57 -0.15
N PRO A 77 -14.88 -14.41 0.71
CA PRO A 77 -16.03 -15.20 0.32
C PRO A 77 -17.11 -14.22 -0.14
N ARG A 78 -17.52 -14.34 -1.40
CA ARG A 78 -18.72 -13.66 -1.88
C ARG A 78 -19.92 -14.20 -1.13
#